data_AF-A0A554IXX4-F1
#
_entry.id   AF-A0A554IXX4-F1
#
_cell.length_a   1.000
_cell.length_b   1.000
_cell.length_c   1.000
_cell.angle_alpha   90.00
_cell.angle_beta   90.00
_cell.angle_gamma   90.00
#
_symmetry.space_group_name_H-M   'P 1'
#
loop_
_entity.id
_entity.type
_entity.pdbx_description
1 polymer ?
#
loop_
_entity_poly.entity_id
_entity_poly.type
_entity_poly.pdbx_seq_one_letter_code
_entity_poly.pdbx_strand_id
1 'polypeptide(L)'
;MNTTIRNIFIACIFSASIVVSAVFASPAAALSVDQLQTQIQELLEKVAVLQEQLKVALANDGDASNDEQSDISVTAIPRVCKLLPERALALGTRGDEVHGLQEFLREEGYLKADATGFFGPMTHGALAKWQVAQGLQGVGVVGPLTRERMKMHCGGIPGQQFSATPMKGTAPLTVTFNTWLSGFRVPNVSYTIDFGDGSSERAADCPAPADACTGPGQNTHIYQKDGTYTATLNKITDPCAGNPICKAAIHSEVIGKIQIRVGQIACTKEYKPVCGSKPIVCITTSRADHQFVLRSDYAFGGSKRHMDD
;
A
#
# COMPACT_ATOMS: atom_id res chain seq x y z
N MET A 1 -61.89 -20.63 69.82
CA MET A 1 -62.74 -21.82 69.62
C MET A 1 -63.52 -21.66 68.33
N ASN A 2 -63.70 -22.77 67.64
CA ASN A 2 -64.02 -22.92 66.22
C ASN A 2 -65.49 -22.59 65.88
N THR A 3 -65.74 -22.50 64.56
CA THR A 3 -67.02 -22.68 63.83
C THR A 3 -68.11 -21.61 63.98
N THR A 4 -68.66 -21.05 62.90
CA THR A 4 -69.64 -21.77 62.07
C THR A 4 -69.81 -21.20 60.65
N ILE A 5 -70.03 -22.13 59.72
CA ILE A 5 -70.32 -21.98 58.28
C ILE A 5 -71.86 -21.86 58.08
N ARG A 6 -72.32 -21.13 57.04
CA ARG A 6 -73.15 -21.62 55.88
C ARG A 6 -74.23 -20.65 55.34
N ASN A 7 -74.07 -20.31 54.05
CA ASN A 7 -74.99 -20.17 52.90
C ASN A 7 -76.36 -19.45 53.05
N ILE A 8 -76.63 -18.34 52.32
CA ILE A 8 -77.14 -18.17 50.92
C ILE A 8 -78.62 -18.60 50.73
N PHE A 9 -79.52 -17.67 50.35
CA PHE A 9 -80.35 -17.68 49.10
C PHE A 9 -81.40 -16.51 49.01
N ILE A 10 -81.18 -15.62 48.02
CA ILE A 10 -82.08 -14.95 47.03
C ILE A 10 -83.42 -14.26 47.43
N ALA A 11 -83.54 -12.96 47.06
CA ALA A 11 -84.75 -12.37 46.44
C ALA A 11 -84.43 -11.06 45.67
N CYS A 12 -84.95 -10.92 44.45
CA CYS A 12 -84.70 -9.89 43.43
C CYS A 12 -85.37 -8.52 43.70
N ILE A 13 -84.70 -7.37 43.44
CA ILE A 13 -85.31 -6.10 42.97
C ILE A 13 -84.30 -5.23 42.18
N PHE A 14 -84.62 -4.96 40.90
CA PHE A 14 -84.30 -3.84 40.00
C PHE A 14 -83.09 -2.91 40.24
N SER A 15 -82.15 -2.86 39.28
CA SER A 15 -82.02 -1.72 38.34
C SER A 15 -80.83 -1.87 37.36
N ALA A 16 -81.17 -2.00 36.08
CA ALA A 16 -80.47 -1.53 34.88
C ALA A 16 -78.92 -1.67 34.76
N SER A 17 -78.48 -2.70 34.04
CA SER A 17 -77.24 -2.66 33.23
C SER A 17 -77.53 -3.20 31.84
N ILE A 18 -77.90 -2.30 30.92
CA ILE A 18 -77.92 -2.56 29.48
C ILE A 18 -76.48 -2.46 28.99
N VAL A 19 -75.89 -3.59 28.59
CA VAL A 19 -74.62 -3.62 27.87
C VAL A 19 -74.94 -3.42 26.39
N VAL A 20 -74.85 -2.18 25.92
CA VAL A 20 -74.81 -1.84 24.49
C VAL A 20 -73.34 -1.65 24.10
N SER A 21 -72.97 -2.37 23.05
CA SER A 21 -71.67 -2.43 22.40
C SER A 21 -71.14 -1.05 21.97
N ALA A 22 -69.85 -0.81 22.17
CA ALA A 22 -69.09 0.14 21.37
C ALA A 22 -67.71 -0.45 21.08
N VAL A 23 -67.56 -0.95 19.86
CA VAL A 23 -66.26 -1.19 19.22
C VAL A 23 -65.62 0.19 19.06
N PHE A 24 -64.67 0.54 19.94
CA PHE A 24 -63.79 1.67 19.69
C PHE A 24 -62.70 1.21 18.73
N ALA A 25 -62.93 1.44 17.44
CA ALA A 25 -61.85 1.55 16.48
C ALA A 25 -60.89 2.63 16.96
N SER A 26 -59.61 2.29 17.16
CA SER A 26 -58.56 3.26 17.40
C SER A 26 -58.57 4.29 16.27
N PRO A 27 -58.49 5.60 16.53
CA PRO A 27 -58.20 6.52 15.45
C PRO A 27 -56.79 6.20 14.97
N ALA A 28 -56.67 5.74 13.73
CA ALA A 28 -55.45 5.90 12.97
C ALA A 28 -55.16 7.40 12.96
N ALA A 29 -54.17 7.84 13.74
CA ALA A 29 -53.66 9.19 13.64
C ALA A 29 -53.02 9.32 12.25
N ALA A 30 -53.82 9.73 11.26
CA ALA A 30 -53.29 10.30 10.04
C ALA A 30 -52.42 11.47 10.48
N LEU A 31 -51.12 11.44 10.14
CA LEU A 31 -50.25 12.58 10.40
C LEU A 31 -50.92 13.81 9.78
N SER A 32 -51.13 14.86 10.58
CA SER A 32 -51.72 16.09 10.06
C SER A 32 -50.78 16.71 9.02
N VAL A 33 -51.34 17.50 8.08
CA VAL A 33 -50.56 18.22 7.07
C VAL A 33 -49.43 19.03 7.73
N ASP A 34 -49.67 19.56 8.93
CA ASP A 34 -48.68 20.30 9.73
C ASP A 34 -47.53 19.42 10.22
N GLN A 35 -47.79 18.16 10.59
CA GLN A 35 -46.73 17.22 10.98
C GLN A 35 -45.85 16.84 9.78
N LEU A 36 -46.46 16.68 8.59
CA LEU A 36 -45.72 16.43 7.36
C LEU A 36 -44.87 17.64 6.95
N GLN A 37 -45.41 18.85 7.06
CA GLN A 37 -44.67 20.09 6.79
C GLN A 37 -43.49 20.27 7.74
N THR A 38 -43.66 19.91 9.03
CA THR A 38 -42.57 19.96 10.02
C THR A 38 -41.46 18.96 9.68
N GLN A 39 -41.83 17.74 9.25
CA GLN A 39 -40.87 16.72 8.83
C GLN A 39 -40.10 17.12 7.57
N ILE A 40 -40.77 17.73 6.60
CA ILE A 40 -40.14 18.26 5.39
C ILE A 40 -39.11 19.33 5.76
N GLN A 41 -39.45 20.22 6.68
CA GLN A 41 -38.55 21.29 7.10
C GLN A 41 -37.29 20.75 7.82
N GLU A 42 -37.45 19.74 8.69
CA GLU A 42 -36.33 19.08 9.38
C GLU A 42 -35.42 18.33 8.39
N LEU A 43 -36.01 17.66 7.40
CA LEU A 43 -35.24 16.96 6.38
C LEU A 43 -34.49 17.92 5.46
N LEU A 44 -35.09 19.06 5.11
CA LEU A 44 -34.41 20.11 4.34
C LEU A 44 -33.20 20.69 5.10
N GLU A 45 -33.32 20.88 6.41
CA GLU A 45 -32.21 21.31 7.26
C GLU A 45 -31.10 20.26 7.33
N LYS A 46 -31.45 18.98 7.47
CA LYS A 46 -30.47 17.87 7.41
C LYS A 46 -29.75 17.79 6.07
N VAL A 47 -30.46 18.00 4.95
CA VAL A 47 -29.84 18.02 3.61
C VAL A 47 -28.87 19.19 3.48
N ALA A 48 -29.21 20.38 3.98
CA ALA A 48 -28.32 21.53 3.95
C ALA A 48 -27.04 21.31 4.77
N VAL A 49 -27.17 20.73 5.97
CA VAL A 49 -26.01 20.38 6.82
C VAL A 49 -25.13 19.32 6.17
N LEU A 50 -25.73 18.29 5.56
CA LEU A 50 -24.99 17.25 4.84
C LEU A 50 -24.28 17.80 3.59
N GLN A 51 -24.90 18.75 2.88
CA GLN A 51 -24.26 19.44 1.75
C GLN A 51 -23.04 20.26 2.20
N GLU A 52 -23.11 20.90 3.36
CA GLU A 52 -21.97 21.63 3.91
C GLU A 52 -20.88 20.68 4.42
N GLN A 53 -21.24 19.56 5.05
CA GLN A 53 -20.30 18.51 5.44
C GLN A 53 -19.56 17.92 4.23
N LEU A 54 -20.24 17.73 3.10
CA LEU A 54 -19.63 17.27 1.85
C LEU A 54 -18.65 18.30 1.27
N LYS A 55 -18.98 19.59 1.35
CA LYS A 55 -18.10 20.67 0.91
C LYS A 55 -16.83 20.76 1.75
N VAL A 56 -16.93 20.59 3.07
CA VAL A 56 -15.77 20.53 3.98
C VAL A 56 -14.93 19.28 3.74
N ALA A 57 -15.57 18.12 3.50
CA ALA A 57 -14.85 16.89 3.18
C ALA A 57 -14.10 16.96 1.84
N LEU A 58 -14.67 17.60 0.83
CA LEU A 58 -14.01 17.87 -0.46
C LEU A 58 -12.90 18.91 -0.35
N ALA A 59 -13.01 19.89 0.57
CA ALA A 59 -11.95 20.86 0.83
C ALA A 59 -10.75 20.24 1.56
N ASN A 60 -10.94 19.16 2.32
CA ASN A 60 -9.86 18.45 3.00
C ASN A 60 -9.07 17.48 2.10
N ASP A 61 -9.45 17.32 0.82
CA ASP A 61 -8.65 16.62 -0.21
C ASP A 61 -7.84 17.64 -1.07
N GLY A 62 -7.86 18.92 -0.70
CA GLY A 62 -7.12 20.01 -1.32
C GLY A 62 -5.94 20.49 -0.47
N ASP A 63 -4.82 19.79 -0.62
CA ASP A 63 -3.44 20.29 -0.55
C ASP A 63 -3.01 21.20 0.63
N ALA A 64 -2.20 20.64 1.52
CA ALA A 64 -1.23 21.41 2.30
C ALA A 64 0.18 21.03 1.83
N SER A 65 0.58 21.58 0.69
CA SER A 65 1.95 21.62 0.20
C SER A 65 2.75 22.67 0.98
N ASN A 66 3.89 22.25 1.53
CA ASN A 66 5.11 23.04 1.50
C ASN A 66 6.29 22.06 1.54
N ASP A 67 6.71 21.62 0.37
CA ASP A 67 8.11 21.67 -0.02
C ASP A 67 8.21 21.60 -1.57
N GLU A 68 9.08 22.45 -2.10
CA GLU A 68 9.26 22.79 -3.51
C GLU A 68 9.58 21.59 -4.43
N GLN A 69 8.75 21.46 -5.47
CA GLN A 69 9.07 21.16 -6.88
C GLN A 69 10.20 20.14 -7.21
N SER A 70 9.81 18.94 -7.66
CA SER A 70 10.29 18.41 -8.96
C SER A 70 9.45 17.22 -9.44
N ASP A 71 8.57 17.53 -10.39
CA ASP A 71 8.11 16.73 -11.52
C ASP A 71 8.49 15.23 -11.55
N ILE A 72 7.55 14.36 -11.16
CA ILE A 72 7.35 13.03 -11.77
C ILE A 72 5.84 12.74 -11.75
N SER A 73 5.28 12.38 -12.90
CA SER A 73 3.93 11.81 -12.98
C SER A 73 3.86 10.49 -12.21
N VAL A 74 3.55 10.56 -10.91
CA VAL A 74 3.20 9.38 -10.12
C VAL A 74 1.81 8.96 -10.60
N THR A 75 1.79 7.87 -11.37
CA THR A 75 0.58 7.12 -11.72
C THR A 75 -0.30 7.04 -10.48
N ALA A 76 -1.52 7.59 -10.57
CA ALA A 76 -2.45 7.68 -9.45
C ALA A 76 -2.60 6.32 -8.78
N ILE A 77 -2.09 6.18 -7.56
CA ILE A 77 -2.28 4.99 -6.75
C ILE A 77 -3.79 4.77 -6.64
N PRO A 78 -4.33 3.60 -7.01
CA PRO A 78 -5.75 3.32 -6.87
C PRO A 78 -6.24 3.66 -5.46
N ARG A 79 -7.35 4.37 -5.32
CA ARG A 79 -7.87 4.83 -4.00
C ARG A 79 -7.98 3.66 -3.01
N VAL A 80 -8.28 2.48 -3.53
CA VAL A 80 -8.42 1.23 -2.79
C VAL A 80 -7.15 0.79 -2.07
N CYS A 81 -5.98 1.19 -2.57
CA CYS A 81 -4.69 0.89 -1.97
C CYS A 81 -4.38 1.73 -0.73
N LYS A 82 -5.13 2.82 -0.52
CA LYS A 82 -5.08 3.60 0.74
C LYS A 82 -5.93 2.97 1.86
N LEU A 83 -6.79 2.01 1.53
CA LEU A 83 -7.78 1.42 2.43
C LEU A 83 -7.42 -0.01 2.86
N LEU A 84 -6.14 -0.38 2.68
CA LEU A 84 -5.67 -1.71 3.05
C LEU A 84 -5.70 -1.91 4.57
N PRO A 85 -6.11 -3.09 5.04
CA PRO A 85 -6.17 -3.39 6.47
C PRO A 85 -4.77 -3.42 7.10
N GLU A 86 -4.58 -2.78 8.25
CA GLU A 86 -3.30 -2.78 8.98
C GLU A 86 -3.24 -3.86 10.05
N ARG A 87 -4.40 -4.34 10.51
CA ARG A 87 -4.50 -5.49 11.45
C ARG A 87 -5.00 -6.76 10.79
N ALA A 88 -5.06 -7.84 11.59
CA ALA A 88 -5.67 -9.08 11.14
C ALA A 88 -7.20 -8.95 11.09
N LEU A 89 -7.81 -9.42 10.00
CA LEU A 89 -9.26 -9.45 9.80
C LEU A 89 -9.70 -10.89 9.53
N ALA A 90 -10.75 -11.32 10.21
CA ALA A 90 -11.33 -12.66 10.09
C ALA A 90 -12.86 -12.61 10.12
N LEU A 91 -13.49 -13.77 9.90
CA LEU A 91 -14.94 -13.92 9.94
C LEU A 91 -15.53 -13.29 11.22
N GLY A 92 -16.60 -12.51 11.06
CA GLY A 92 -17.26 -11.80 12.16
C GLY A 92 -16.69 -10.41 12.47
N THR A 93 -15.50 -10.07 11.96
CA THR A 93 -14.90 -8.74 12.16
C THR A 93 -15.75 -7.64 11.51
N ARG A 94 -15.79 -6.45 12.12
CA ARG A 94 -16.49 -5.27 11.61
C ARG A 94 -15.60 -4.03 11.61
N GLY A 95 -15.96 -3.05 10.80
CA GLY A 95 -15.36 -1.70 10.80
C GLY A 95 -14.80 -1.27 9.44
N ASP A 96 -14.18 -0.10 9.43
CA ASP A 96 -13.75 0.58 8.20
C ASP A 96 -12.67 -0.20 7.44
N GLU A 97 -11.77 -0.91 8.13
CA GLU A 97 -10.79 -1.77 7.47
C GLU A 97 -11.43 -2.97 6.75
N VAL A 98 -12.56 -3.48 7.25
CA VAL A 98 -13.33 -4.52 6.55
C VAL A 98 -14.02 -3.93 5.33
N HIS A 99 -14.49 -2.69 5.44
CA HIS A 99 -15.07 -1.96 4.32
C HIS A 99 -14.04 -1.76 3.22
N GLY A 100 -12.86 -1.24 3.56
CA GLY A 100 -11.72 -1.08 2.63
C GLY A 100 -11.29 -2.40 1.98
N LEU A 101 -11.21 -3.49 2.75
CA LEU A 101 -10.96 -4.83 2.21
C LEU A 101 -12.04 -5.25 1.19
N GLN A 102 -13.31 -4.97 1.47
CA GLN A 102 -14.40 -5.33 0.57
C GLN A 102 -14.35 -4.51 -0.72
N GLU A 103 -14.06 -3.20 -0.64
CA GLU A 103 -13.84 -2.36 -1.81
C GLU A 103 -12.67 -2.88 -2.66
N PHE A 104 -11.56 -3.24 -2.02
CA PHE A 104 -10.43 -3.89 -2.67
C PHE A 104 -10.83 -5.15 -3.43
N LEU A 105 -11.53 -6.08 -2.76
CA LEU A 105 -11.95 -7.32 -3.40
C LEU A 105 -13.00 -7.10 -4.50
N ARG A 106 -13.77 -6.00 -4.45
CA ARG A 106 -14.72 -5.63 -5.50
C ARG A 106 -14.01 -5.11 -6.74
N GLU A 107 -13.06 -4.18 -6.57
CA GLU A 107 -12.27 -3.63 -7.69
C GLU A 107 -11.47 -4.72 -8.39
N GLU A 108 -10.92 -5.67 -7.62
CA GLU A 108 -10.23 -6.85 -8.15
C GLU A 108 -11.18 -7.90 -8.75
N GLY A 109 -12.50 -7.71 -8.64
CA GLY A 109 -13.51 -8.59 -9.24
C GLY A 109 -13.81 -9.89 -8.47
N TYR A 110 -13.29 -10.05 -7.25
CA TYR A 110 -13.51 -11.25 -6.41
C TYR A 110 -14.77 -11.16 -5.55
N LEU A 111 -15.23 -9.95 -5.23
CA LEU A 111 -16.44 -9.70 -4.44
C LEU A 111 -17.48 -8.97 -5.29
N LYS A 112 -18.71 -9.48 -5.31
CA LYS A 112 -19.85 -8.86 -6.02
C LYS A 112 -20.84 -8.15 -5.09
N ALA A 113 -20.75 -8.43 -3.79
CA ALA A 113 -21.60 -7.84 -2.77
C ALA A 113 -21.10 -6.44 -2.37
N ASP A 114 -21.98 -5.64 -1.78
CA ASP A 114 -21.61 -4.32 -1.30
C ASP A 114 -20.66 -4.35 -0.10
N ALA A 115 -19.83 -3.32 0.00
CA ALA A 115 -18.93 -3.13 1.13
C ALA A 115 -19.77 -2.69 2.33
N THR A 116 -20.11 -3.64 3.18
CA THR A 116 -20.96 -3.43 4.36
C THR A 116 -20.14 -3.13 5.62
N GLY A 117 -18.82 -3.29 5.56
CA GLY A 117 -17.95 -3.25 6.73
C GLY A 117 -18.11 -4.47 7.65
N PHE A 118 -18.80 -5.53 7.21
CA PHE A 118 -18.93 -6.80 7.94
C PHE A 118 -18.26 -7.96 7.21
N PHE A 119 -17.36 -8.65 7.91
CA PHE A 119 -16.61 -9.77 7.37
C PHE A 119 -17.44 -11.04 7.46
N GLY A 120 -18.36 -11.22 6.51
CA GLY A 120 -19.20 -12.41 6.40
C GLY A 120 -18.61 -13.52 5.51
N PRO A 121 -19.37 -14.62 5.30
CA PRO A 121 -18.94 -15.73 4.45
C PRO A 121 -18.61 -15.35 3.00
N MET A 122 -19.28 -14.33 2.46
CA MET A 122 -19.00 -13.82 1.11
C MET A 122 -17.62 -13.15 1.04
N THR A 123 -17.29 -12.29 2.01
CA THR A 123 -15.95 -11.66 2.12
C THR A 123 -14.87 -12.71 2.32
N HIS A 124 -15.12 -13.71 3.17
CA HIS A 124 -14.20 -14.83 3.40
C HIS A 124 -13.89 -15.61 2.11
N GLY A 125 -14.94 -16.00 1.38
CA GLY A 125 -14.78 -16.73 0.11
C GLY A 125 -14.10 -15.89 -0.98
N ALA A 126 -14.42 -14.60 -1.06
CA ALA A 126 -13.78 -13.67 -2.00
C ALA A 126 -12.28 -13.52 -1.69
N LEU A 127 -11.94 -13.33 -0.40
CA LEU A 127 -10.55 -13.22 0.02
C LEU A 127 -9.78 -14.50 -0.23
N ALA A 128 -10.35 -15.67 0.07
CA ALA A 128 -9.71 -16.96 -0.19
C ALA A 128 -9.39 -17.14 -1.68
N LYS A 129 -10.30 -16.74 -2.58
CA LYS A 129 -10.07 -16.79 -4.03
C LYS A 129 -8.98 -15.80 -4.47
N TRP A 130 -9.03 -14.57 -3.96
CA TRP A 130 -7.99 -13.58 -4.23
C TRP A 130 -6.63 -14.09 -3.75
N GLN A 131 -6.55 -14.63 -2.53
CA GLN A 131 -5.33 -15.24 -1.98
C GLN A 131 -4.76 -16.33 -2.89
N VAL A 132 -5.58 -17.28 -3.34
CA VAL A 132 -5.14 -18.34 -4.27
C VAL A 132 -4.66 -17.75 -5.60
N ALA A 133 -5.37 -16.78 -6.15
CA ALA A 133 -4.96 -16.10 -7.38
C ALA A 133 -3.64 -15.33 -7.21
N GLN A 134 -3.39 -14.83 -6.00
CA GLN A 134 -2.14 -14.21 -5.59
C GLN A 134 -1.10 -15.22 -5.06
N GLY A 135 -1.29 -16.53 -5.25
CA GLY A 135 -0.29 -17.52 -4.84
C GLY A 135 -0.11 -17.69 -3.35
N LEU A 136 -1.12 -17.34 -2.54
CA LEU A 136 -1.19 -17.61 -1.12
C LEU A 136 -2.12 -18.79 -0.85
N GLN A 137 -1.99 -19.39 0.33
CA GLN A 137 -3.02 -20.30 0.83
C GLN A 137 -4.36 -19.56 0.94
N GLY A 138 -5.41 -20.09 0.33
CA GLY A 138 -6.77 -19.53 0.33
C GLY A 138 -7.50 -19.69 1.67
N VAL A 139 -6.87 -19.25 2.76
CA VAL A 139 -7.40 -19.40 4.13
C VAL A 139 -8.63 -18.52 4.36
N GLY A 140 -8.78 -17.42 3.62
CA GLY A 140 -9.91 -16.50 3.74
C GLY A 140 -9.84 -15.57 4.95
N VAL A 141 -8.64 -15.41 5.52
CA VAL A 141 -8.33 -14.52 6.66
C VAL A 141 -7.21 -13.57 6.27
N VAL A 142 -7.30 -12.30 6.65
CA VAL A 142 -6.23 -11.31 6.46
C VAL A 142 -5.17 -11.50 7.53
N GLY A 143 -4.13 -12.27 7.20
CA GLY A 143 -2.93 -12.41 8.02
C GLY A 143 -1.78 -11.48 7.60
N PRO A 144 -0.63 -11.51 8.28
CA PRO A 144 0.56 -10.76 7.89
C PRO A 144 0.97 -10.97 6.43
N LEU A 145 0.96 -12.22 5.96
CA LEU A 145 1.30 -12.56 4.56
C LEU A 145 0.30 -11.96 3.56
N THR A 146 -0.99 -11.95 3.89
CA THR A 146 -2.03 -11.34 3.04
C THR A 146 -1.85 -9.83 2.98
N ARG A 147 -1.60 -9.17 4.11
CA ARG A 147 -1.37 -7.72 4.14
C ARG A 147 -0.15 -7.34 3.33
N GLU A 148 0.96 -8.06 3.49
CA GLU A 148 2.16 -7.82 2.71
C GLU A 148 1.87 -7.98 1.22
N ARG A 149 1.17 -9.06 0.84
CA ARG A 149 0.77 -9.28 -0.55
C ARG A 149 -0.11 -8.16 -1.11
N MET A 150 -1.09 -7.67 -0.34
CA MET A 150 -1.94 -6.56 -0.76
C MET A 150 -1.15 -5.27 -0.93
N LYS A 151 -0.21 -4.98 -0.01
CA LYS A 151 0.70 -3.82 -0.13
C LYS A 151 1.53 -3.91 -1.42
N MET A 152 2.06 -5.09 -1.73
CA MET A 152 2.83 -5.31 -2.95
C MET A 152 1.99 -5.25 -4.23
N HIS A 153 0.77 -5.78 -4.19
CA HIS A 153 -0.21 -5.68 -5.28
C HIS A 153 -0.55 -4.22 -5.61
N CYS A 154 -0.60 -3.38 -4.58
CA CYS A 154 -0.83 -1.94 -4.67
C CYS A 154 0.39 -1.11 -5.09
N GLY A 155 1.38 -1.72 -5.74
CA GLY A 155 2.61 -1.06 -6.18
C GLY A 155 3.75 -1.11 -5.15
N GLY A 156 3.54 -1.78 -4.01
CA GLY A 156 4.47 -1.75 -2.89
C GLY A 156 4.65 -0.34 -2.33
N ILE A 157 5.66 -0.17 -1.48
CA ILE A 157 6.24 1.16 -1.28
C ILE A 157 7.12 1.42 -2.51
N PRO A 158 6.96 2.56 -3.23
CA PRO A 158 7.86 2.90 -4.33
C PRO A 158 9.33 2.77 -3.89
N GLY A 159 10.08 1.90 -4.57
CA GLY A 159 11.49 1.62 -4.21
C GLY A 159 11.74 0.46 -3.24
N GLN A 160 10.73 -0.31 -2.81
CA GLN A 160 10.93 -1.54 -2.00
C GLN A 160 10.73 -2.86 -2.75
N GLN A 161 10.14 -2.84 -3.95
CA GLN A 161 10.01 -4.06 -4.78
C GLN A 161 11.36 -4.56 -5.32
N PHE A 162 12.35 -3.67 -5.39
CA PHE A 162 13.67 -3.91 -5.93
C PHE A 162 14.70 -3.17 -5.08
N SER A 163 15.60 -3.92 -4.44
CA SER A 163 16.71 -3.33 -3.66
C SER A 163 18.02 -4.02 -3.99
N ALA A 164 19.13 -3.37 -3.68
CA ALA A 164 20.46 -3.92 -3.92
C ALA A 164 21.42 -3.55 -2.80
N THR A 165 22.25 -4.51 -2.39
CA THR A 165 23.24 -4.31 -1.32
C THR A 165 24.53 -5.05 -1.66
N PRO A 166 25.71 -4.42 -1.53
CA PRO A 166 25.95 -2.99 -1.33
C PRO A 166 25.71 -2.16 -2.61
N MET A 167 25.29 -0.90 -2.46
CA MET A 167 25.10 0.03 -3.61
C MET A 167 26.38 0.77 -4.01
N LYS A 168 27.43 0.73 -3.18
CA LYS A 168 28.70 1.40 -3.41
C LYS A 168 29.86 0.51 -2.95
N GLY A 169 30.97 0.55 -3.67
CA GLY A 169 32.18 -0.19 -3.31
C GLY A 169 33.23 -0.14 -4.42
N THR A 170 34.36 -0.80 -4.23
CA THR A 170 35.42 -0.90 -5.24
C THR A 170 35.21 -2.10 -6.16
N ALA A 171 35.65 -2.02 -7.41
CA ALA A 171 35.68 -3.20 -8.29
C ALA A 171 36.70 -4.25 -7.80
N PRO A 172 36.41 -5.56 -7.93
CA PRO A 172 35.11 -6.13 -8.29
C PRO A 172 34.09 -6.00 -7.15
N LEU A 173 32.89 -5.49 -7.45
CA LEU A 173 31.82 -5.31 -6.47
C LEU A 173 30.73 -6.37 -6.69
N THR A 174 30.62 -7.30 -5.74
CA THR A 174 29.49 -8.24 -5.68
C THR A 174 28.29 -7.56 -5.04
N VAL A 175 27.17 -7.52 -5.75
CA VAL A 175 25.91 -6.90 -5.32
C VAL A 175 24.81 -7.95 -5.32
N THR A 176 24.08 -8.05 -4.20
CA THR A 176 22.88 -8.87 -4.09
C THR A 176 21.65 -8.01 -4.33
N PHE A 177 20.87 -8.37 -5.34
CA PHE A 177 19.59 -7.76 -5.67
C PHE A 177 18.46 -8.57 -5.03
N ASN A 178 17.62 -7.90 -4.26
CA ASN A 178 16.42 -8.48 -3.67
C ASN A 178 15.20 -8.00 -4.46
N THR A 179 14.36 -8.95 -4.87
CA THR A 179 13.10 -8.69 -5.54
C THR A 179 11.94 -9.22 -4.72
N TRP A 180 11.04 -8.34 -4.33
CA TRP A 180 9.84 -8.68 -3.57
C TRP A 180 8.68 -8.81 -4.54
N LEU A 181 8.83 -9.70 -5.50
CA LEU A 181 7.80 -9.95 -6.49
C LEU A 181 6.78 -10.86 -5.84
N SER A 182 5.53 -10.39 -5.76
CA SER A 182 4.41 -11.18 -5.29
C SER A 182 4.41 -12.50 -6.06
N GLY A 183 4.86 -13.57 -5.39
CA GLY A 183 5.00 -14.89 -5.98
C GLY A 183 3.72 -15.34 -6.65
N PHE A 184 3.73 -15.44 -7.97
CA PHE A 184 3.07 -16.52 -8.68
C PHE A 184 3.61 -16.65 -10.10
N ARG A 185 3.76 -17.91 -10.54
CA ARG A 185 3.89 -18.28 -11.94
C ARG A 185 2.59 -18.00 -12.68
N VAL A 186 2.31 -16.73 -12.93
CA VAL A 186 1.41 -16.36 -14.01
C VAL A 186 2.18 -16.64 -15.31
N PRO A 187 1.71 -17.58 -16.16
CA PRO A 187 2.49 -18.03 -17.32
C PRO A 187 2.80 -16.89 -18.32
N ASN A 188 2.02 -15.81 -18.25
CA ASN A 188 2.12 -14.64 -19.10
C ASN A 188 2.91 -13.47 -18.49
N VAL A 189 3.46 -13.58 -17.27
CA VAL A 189 4.28 -12.52 -16.69
C VAL A 189 5.61 -13.07 -16.18
N SER A 190 6.70 -12.43 -16.57
CA SER A 190 8.04 -12.71 -16.07
C SER A 190 8.75 -11.43 -15.69
N TYR A 191 9.78 -11.54 -14.87
CA TYR A 191 10.56 -10.40 -14.41
C TYR A 191 12.03 -10.61 -14.76
N THR A 192 12.68 -9.55 -15.24
CA THR A 192 14.11 -9.56 -15.56
C THR A 192 14.80 -8.39 -14.89
N ILE A 193 16.02 -8.63 -14.43
CA ILE A 193 16.92 -7.62 -13.90
C ILE A 193 17.94 -7.31 -14.99
N ASP A 194 17.98 -6.08 -15.46
CA ASP A 194 19.09 -5.54 -16.24
C ASP A 194 20.08 -4.90 -15.25
N PHE A 195 21.34 -5.32 -15.24
CA PHE A 195 22.34 -4.84 -14.29
C PHE A 195 22.97 -3.50 -14.70
N GLY A 196 22.67 -2.99 -15.90
CA GLY A 196 23.17 -1.72 -16.43
C GLY A 196 24.59 -1.77 -16.98
N ASP A 197 25.21 -2.96 -17.06
CA ASP A 197 26.53 -3.21 -17.65
C ASP A 197 26.45 -4.00 -18.98
N GLY A 198 25.24 -4.17 -19.52
CA GLY A 198 24.94 -4.96 -20.71
C GLY A 198 24.57 -6.41 -20.41
N SER A 199 24.61 -6.84 -19.15
CA SER A 199 24.11 -8.15 -18.73
C SER A 199 22.72 -8.05 -18.07
N SER A 200 21.93 -9.11 -18.23
CA SER A 200 20.59 -9.22 -17.63
C SER A 200 20.29 -10.66 -17.25
N GLU A 201 19.51 -10.86 -16.19
CA GLU A 201 19.09 -12.17 -15.73
C GLU A 201 17.60 -12.18 -15.39
N ARG A 202 16.96 -13.35 -15.43
CA ARG A 202 15.62 -13.53 -14.87
C ARG A 202 15.69 -13.23 -13.37
N ALA A 203 14.78 -12.41 -12.86
CA ALA A 203 14.65 -12.19 -11.43
C ALA A 203 14.38 -13.53 -10.76
N ALA A 204 15.16 -13.84 -9.73
CA ALA A 204 15.05 -15.09 -9.01
C ALA A 204 13.69 -15.16 -8.33
N ASP A 205 13.09 -16.35 -8.40
CA ASP A 205 11.93 -16.65 -7.58
C ASP A 205 12.41 -16.85 -6.12
N CYS A 206 11.57 -16.52 -5.14
CA CYS A 206 11.83 -16.89 -3.76
C CYS A 206 12.04 -18.42 -3.65
N PRO A 207 13.01 -18.89 -2.85
CA PRO A 207 13.39 -20.31 -2.77
C PRO A 207 12.41 -21.16 -1.95
N ALA A 208 11.11 -21.00 -2.16
CA ALA A 208 10.04 -21.73 -1.50
C ALA A 208 8.90 -22.00 -2.52
N PRO A 209 7.99 -22.97 -2.28
CA PRO A 209 6.73 -23.01 -3.00
C PRO A 209 6.02 -21.65 -2.86
N ALA A 210 5.30 -21.22 -3.91
CA ALA A 210 4.78 -19.84 -4.04
C ALA A 210 4.06 -19.31 -2.78
N ASP A 211 3.42 -20.20 -2.05
CA ASP A 211 2.61 -19.94 -0.86
C ASP A 211 3.43 -19.82 0.44
N ALA A 212 4.74 -20.13 0.41
CA ALA A 212 5.64 -20.19 1.57
C ALA A 212 6.81 -19.20 1.50
N CYS A 213 6.79 -18.28 0.53
CA CYS A 213 7.84 -17.28 0.42
C CYS A 213 7.81 -16.29 1.59
N THR A 214 8.79 -16.41 2.49
CA THR A 214 8.99 -15.53 3.65
C THR A 214 10.03 -14.43 3.40
N GLY A 215 10.67 -14.43 2.24
CA GLY A 215 11.73 -13.49 1.86
C GLY A 215 11.79 -13.24 0.35
N PRO A 216 12.64 -12.30 -0.09
CA PRO A 216 12.73 -11.88 -1.48
C PRO A 216 13.40 -12.94 -2.35
N GLY A 217 13.12 -12.88 -3.66
CA GLY A 217 13.97 -13.51 -4.66
C GLY A 217 15.34 -12.80 -4.70
N GLN A 218 16.42 -13.58 -4.75
CA GLN A 218 17.78 -13.03 -4.70
C GLN A 218 18.59 -13.39 -5.95
N ASN A 219 19.10 -12.37 -6.63
CA ASN A 219 20.12 -12.51 -7.66
C ASN A 219 21.43 -11.89 -7.15
N THR A 220 22.57 -12.46 -7.50
CA THR A 220 23.88 -11.87 -7.22
C THR A 220 24.58 -11.55 -8.53
N HIS A 221 25.12 -10.33 -8.63
CA HIS A 221 25.89 -9.89 -9.80
C HIS A 221 27.24 -9.30 -9.38
N ILE A 222 28.25 -9.44 -10.23
CA ILE A 222 29.61 -8.93 -9.95
C ILE A 222 29.97 -7.85 -10.98
N TYR A 223 30.07 -6.60 -10.52
CA TYR A 223 30.56 -5.51 -11.34
C TYR A 223 32.09 -5.50 -11.38
N GLN A 224 32.66 -5.84 -12.53
CA GLN A 224 34.11 -6.02 -12.70
C GLN A 224 34.90 -4.72 -12.89
N LYS A 225 34.23 -3.63 -13.30
CA LYS A 225 34.87 -2.35 -13.66
C LYS A 225 34.31 -1.22 -12.81
N ASP A 226 35.11 -0.17 -12.66
CA ASP A 226 34.66 1.08 -12.07
C ASP A 226 33.63 1.74 -13.01
N GLY A 227 32.55 2.28 -12.44
CA GLY A 227 31.45 2.87 -13.18
C GLY A 227 30.26 3.22 -12.30
N THR A 228 29.32 3.96 -12.90
CA THR A 228 27.97 4.13 -12.33
C THR A 228 27.02 3.33 -13.20
N TYR A 229 26.41 2.30 -12.60
CA TYR A 229 25.49 1.39 -13.27
C TYR A 229 24.07 1.69 -12.81
N THR A 230 23.12 1.71 -13.76
CA THR A 230 21.69 1.82 -13.44
C THR A 230 21.06 0.47 -13.67
N ALA A 231 20.87 -0.28 -12.59
CA ALA A 231 20.16 -1.56 -12.67
C ALA A 231 18.65 -1.33 -12.67
N THR A 232 17.92 -2.06 -13.50
CA THR A 232 16.47 -1.93 -13.66
C THR A 232 15.77 -3.27 -13.51
N LEU A 233 14.62 -3.27 -12.82
CA LEU A 233 13.70 -4.39 -12.76
C LEU A 233 12.59 -4.18 -13.80
N ASN A 234 12.49 -5.11 -14.74
CA ASN A 234 11.54 -5.06 -15.85
C ASN A 234 10.45 -6.12 -15.67
N LYS A 235 9.20 -5.70 -15.77
CA LYS A 235 8.03 -6.58 -15.87
C LYS A 235 7.74 -6.86 -17.33
N ILE A 236 7.85 -8.11 -17.72
CA ILE A 236 7.57 -8.59 -19.07
C ILE A 236 6.21 -9.28 -19.06
N THR A 237 5.27 -8.78 -19.85
CA THR A 237 3.95 -9.38 -20.04
C THR A 237 3.84 -9.94 -21.45
N ASP A 238 3.69 -11.26 -21.56
CA ASP A 238 3.44 -11.97 -22.82
C ASP A 238 1.94 -12.31 -22.94
N PRO A 239 1.15 -11.51 -23.68
CA PRO A 239 -0.27 -11.78 -23.88
C PRO A 239 -0.54 -13.10 -24.63
N CYS A 240 0.49 -13.70 -25.22
CA CYS A 240 0.41 -14.90 -26.05
C CYS A 240 1.00 -16.14 -25.37
N ALA A 241 1.38 -16.07 -24.09
CA ALA A 241 2.05 -17.18 -23.41
C ALA A 241 1.29 -18.51 -23.55
N GLY A 242 1.92 -19.49 -24.21
CA GLY A 242 1.35 -20.82 -24.45
C GLY A 242 0.42 -20.92 -25.67
N ASN A 243 0.18 -19.84 -26.43
CA ASN A 243 -0.65 -19.84 -27.62
C ASN A 243 0.16 -19.47 -28.88
N PRO A 244 0.50 -20.44 -29.76
CA PRO A 244 1.33 -20.20 -30.94
C PRO A 244 0.64 -19.40 -32.05
N ILE A 245 -0.67 -19.16 -31.96
CA ILE A 245 -1.45 -18.43 -32.97
C ILE A 245 -1.54 -16.93 -32.62
N CYS A 246 -1.32 -16.57 -31.37
CA CYS A 246 -1.38 -15.20 -30.90
C CYS A 246 -0.18 -14.38 -31.41
N LYS A 247 -0.44 -13.19 -31.96
CA LYS A 247 0.57 -12.26 -32.52
C LYS A 247 0.66 -10.93 -31.78
N ALA A 248 0.08 -10.86 -30.58
CA ALA A 248 0.16 -9.65 -29.77
C ALA A 248 1.62 -9.42 -29.31
N ALA A 249 2.01 -8.15 -29.21
CA ALA A 249 3.35 -7.77 -28.82
C ALA A 249 3.58 -8.03 -27.32
N ILE A 250 4.78 -8.49 -26.97
CA ILE A 250 5.23 -8.57 -25.58
C ILE A 250 5.41 -7.14 -25.05
N HIS A 251 4.83 -6.87 -23.89
CA HIS A 251 4.98 -5.59 -23.21
C HIS A 251 6.09 -5.68 -22.16
N SER A 252 6.96 -4.67 -22.10
CA SER A 252 8.00 -4.54 -21.07
C SER A 252 7.86 -3.19 -20.39
N GLU A 253 7.80 -3.21 -19.06
CA GLU A 253 7.64 -2.03 -18.21
C GLU A 253 8.75 -2.01 -17.16
N VAL A 254 9.42 -0.86 -17.00
CA VAL A 254 10.40 -0.68 -15.92
C VAL A 254 9.67 -0.37 -14.62
N ILE A 255 9.71 -1.30 -13.67
CA ILE A 255 9.02 -1.20 -12.37
C ILE A 255 9.96 -0.86 -11.21
N GLY A 256 11.27 -0.91 -11.42
CA GLY A 256 12.27 -0.51 -10.43
C GLY A 256 13.57 -0.05 -11.06
N LYS A 257 14.24 0.93 -10.45
CA LYS A 257 15.56 1.43 -10.87
C LYS A 257 16.44 1.68 -9.64
N ILE A 258 17.70 1.27 -9.69
CA ILE A 258 18.67 1.50 -8.62
C ILE A 258 20.05 1.83 -9.20
N GLN A 259 20.74 2.81 -8.60
CA GLN A 259 22.11 3.17 -8.99
C GLN A 259 23.14 2.42 -8.14
N ILE A 260 24.07 1.74 -8.80
CA ILE A 260 25.25 1.11 -8.19
C ILE A 260 26.49 1.91 -8.59
N ARG A 261 27.31 2.29 -7.61
CA ARG A 261 28.55 3.04 -7.85
C ARG A 261 29.76 2.19 -7.50
N VAL A 262 30.51 1.83 -8.52
CA VAL A 262 31.71 1.00 -8.40
C VAL A 262 32.92 1.87 -8.67
N GLY A 263 33.84 1.94 -7.72
CA GLY A 263 35.04 2.75 -7.85
C GLY A 263 35.66 3.10 -6.51
N GLN A 264 36.77 3.82 -6.57
CA GLN A 264 37.43 4.30 -5.36
C GLN A 264 36.48 5.24 -4.61
N ILE A 265 36.26 4.93 -3.34
CA ILE A 265 35.54 5.81 -2.43
C ILE A 265 36.55 6.83 -1.91
N ALA A 266 36.64 7.98 -2.56
CA ALA A 266 37.39 9.11 -2.06
C ALA A 266 36.56 9.79 -0.98
N CYS A 267 36.72 9.35 0.27
CA CYS A 267 36.28 10.15 1.40
C CYS A 267 37.34 11.21 1.66
N THR A 268 36.99 12.49 1.49
CA THR A 268 37.86 13.56 1.99
C THR A 268 37.85 13.46 3.51
N LYS A 269 38.90 12.89 4.11
CA LYS A 269 39.26 13.20 5.49
C LYS A 269 39.75 14.64 5.49
N GLU A 270 38.84 15.59 5.59
CA GLU A 270 39.23 16.96 5.86
C GLU A 270 39.81 16.99 7.29
N TYR A 271 41.08 17.36 7.36
CA TYR A 271 41.87 17.46 8.57
C TYR A 271 41.18 18.41 9.57
N LYS A 272 41.16 18.03 10.86
CA LYS A 272 40.46 18.72 11.96
C LYS A 272 40.64 20.26 11.91
N PRO A 273 39.57 21.05 11.72
CA PRO A 273 39.57 22.42 12.20
C PRO A 273 39.23 22.44 13.70
N VAL A 274 39.95 23.29 14.43
CA VAL A 274 39.62 23.66 15.81
C VAL A 274 38.28 24.42 15.72
N CYS A 275 37.20 23.84 16.26
CA CYS A 275 35.82 24.36 16.35
C CYS A 275 34.89 24.11 15.11
N GLY A 276 33.84 23.29 15.31
CA GLY A 276 32.68 23.15 14.41
C GLY A 276 32.74 21.98 13.41
N SER A 277 32.09 20.87 13.73
CA SER A 277 32.05 19.66 12.89
C SER A 277 31.16 19.85 11.66
N LYS A 278 31.75 19.89 10.46
CA LYS A 278 31.03 19.71 9.19
C LYS A 278 30.89 18.22 8.86
N PRO A 279 29.81 17.79 8.18
CA PRO A 279 29.60 16.40 7.80
C PRO A 279 30.63 15.93 6.76
N ILE A 280 31.11 14.69 6.92
CA ILE A 280 32.00 14.03 5.95
C ILE A 280 31.21 13.74 4.68
N VAL A 281 31.67 14.24 3.54
CA VAL A 281 31.10 13.94 2.22
C VAL A 281 32.02 12.94 1.51
N CYS A 282 31.55 11.70 1.29
CA CYS A 282 32.27 10.72 0.48
C CYS A 282 31.72 10.72 -0.95
N ILE A 283 32.59 10.97 -1.93
CA ILE A 283 32.28 10.88 -3.36
C ILE A 283 32.99 9.66 -3.97
N THR A 284 32.31 8.97 -4.89
CA THR A 284 32.93 7.91 -5.70
C THR A 284 33.57 8.58 -6.91
N THR A 285 34.90 8.57 -7.01
CA THR A 285 35.60 9.12 -8.17
C THR A 285 35.73 8.03 -9.24
N SER A 286 35.24 8.30 -10.44
CA SER A 286 35.52 7.43 -11.58
C SER A 286 36.96 7.65 -12.01
N ARG A 287 37.67 6.59 -12.41
CA ARG A 287 39.09 6.66 -12.81
C ARG A 287 39.36 7.62 -14.00
N ALA A 288 38.33 8.09 -14.70
CA ALA A 288 38.45 9.04 -15.79
C ALA A 288 38.84 10.47 -15.34
N ASP A 289 38.62 10.84 -14.06
CA ASP A 289 38.94 12.20 -13.57
C ASP A 289 40.34 12.35 -12.98
N HIS A 290 41.16 11.29 -12.99
CA HIS A 290 42.52 11.33 -12.43
C HIS A 290 43.56 12.08 -13.28
N GLN A 291 43.15 12.74 -14.36
CA GLN A 291 44.08 13.48 -15.24
C GLN A 291 44.14 14.99 -14.97
N PHE A 292 43.32 15.51 -14.07
CA PHE A 292 43.41 16.90 -13.61
C PHE A 292 43.74 16.94 -12.12
N VAL A 293 44.72 17.77 -11.76
CA VAL A 293 45.16 18.08 -10.38
C VAL A 293 46.15 17.08 -9.75
N LEU A 294 47.35 16.96 -10.34
CA LEU A 294 48.63 17.01 -9.60
C LEU A 294 49.77 17.41 -10.56
N ARG A 295 49.72 18.65 -11.08
CA ARG A 295 50.94 19.38 -11.46
C ARG A 295 50.95 20.68 -10.67
N SER A 296 51.66 20.70 -9.56
CA SER A 296 52.14 21.93 -8.96
C SER A 296 53.66 21.82 -8.93
N ASP A 297 54.26 22.18 -10.06
CA ASP A 297 55.67 22.53 -10.14
C ASP A 297 55.85 23.83 -9.33
N TYR A 298 56.37 23.73 -8.12
CA TYR A 298 56.97 24.87 -7.42
C TYR A 298 58.36 24.48 -6.92
N ALA A 299 59.31 24.62 -7.85
CA ALA A 299 60.72 24.79 -7.52
C ALA A 299 60.92 26.19 -6.93
N PHE A 300 61.14 26.29 -5.62
CA PHE A 300 61.74 27.49 -5.03
C PHE A 300 63.26 27.30 -4.97
N GLY A 301 63.95 27.93 -5.91
CA GLY A 301 65.40 28.00 -5.96
C GLY A 301 65.96 28.79 -4.79
N GLY A 302 66.92 28.20 -4.08
CA GLY A 302 67.74 28.90 -3.11
C GLY A 302 68.70 29.86 -3.80
N SER A 303 68.53 31.16 -3.56
CA SER A 303 69.50 32.19 -3.95
C SER A 303 70.30 32.62 -2.72
N LYS A 304 71.53 32.11 -2.61
CA LYS A 304 72.60 32.70 -1.80
C LYS A 304 72.78 34.16 -2.20
N ARG A 305 72.75 35.09 -1.24
CA ARG A 305 73.50 36.34 -1.34
C ARG A 305 74.37 36.53 -0.09
N HIS A 306 75.66 36.45 -0.40
CA HIS A 306 76.82 36.94 0.32
C HIS A 306 76.70 38.46 0.47
N MET A 307 77.03 39.01 1.64
CA MET A 307 77.49 40.40 1.76
C MET A 307 78.37 40.48 3.00
N ASP A 308 79.63 40.83 2.75
CA ASP A 308 80.69 41.17 3.69
C ASP A 308 80.46 42.54 4.37
N ASP A 309 81.23 42.74 5.44
CA ASP A 309 81.45 43.94 6.30
C ASP A 309 80.33 44.42 7.25
#